data_AF-A0A7W1Q8U8-F1
#
_entry.id   AF-A0A7W1Q8U8-F1
#
_cell.length_a   1.000
_cell.length_b   1.000
_cell.length_c   1.000
_cell.angle_alpha   90.00
_cell.angle_beta   90.00
_cell.angle_gamma   90.00
#
_symmetry.space_group_name_H-M   'P 1'
#
loop_
_entity.id
_entity.type
_entity.pdbx_description
1 polymer ?
#
loop_
_entity_poly.entity_id
_entity_poly.type
_entity_poly.pdbx_seq_one_letter_code
_entity_poly.pdbx_strand_id
1 'polypeptide(L)'
;MVEIAPRYSAAILEAVRKLDDRSQPMAEVARRVGAAAAELGLPKPSYVHLRRLIVAHRERQDAERARRDEIREILYEAYLDLNRSRVVNAYVVADRIRDAGR
;
A
#
# COMPACT_ATOMS: atom_id res chain seq x y z
N MET A 1 -22.73 -8.11 0.44
CA MET A 1 -21.57 -7.73 -0.40
C MET A 1 -21.29 -8.89 -1.32
N VAL A 2 -21.29 -8.71 -2.63
CA VAL A 2 -20.91 -9.80 -3.56
C VAL A 2 -19.39 -9.87 -3.56
N GLU A 3 -18.84 -10.97 -3.07
CA GLU A 3 -17.41 -11.27 -3.13
C GLU A 3 -17.08 -11.67 -4.57
N ILE A 4 -16.79 -10.66 -5.41
CA ILE A 4 -16.42 -10.89 -6.80
C ILE A 4 -15.00 -11.46 -6.78
N ALA A 5 -14.85 -12.72 -7.20
CA ALA A 5 -13.55 -13.34 -7.39
C ALA A 5 -12.62 -12.40 -8.19
N PRO A 6 -11.36 -12.19 -7.78
CA PRO A 6 -10.43 -11.35 -8.52
C PRO A 6 -10.43 -11.78 -9.99
N ARG A 7 -10.71 -10.84 -10.91
CA ARG A 7 -10.74 -11.11 -12.35
C ARG A 7 -9.42 -11.65 -12.90
N TYR A 8 -8.34 -11.55 -12.13
CA TYR A 8 -7.02 -12.07 -12.46
C TYR A 8 -6.53 -13.00 -11.36
N SER A 9 -5.74 -14.00 -11.78
CA SER A 9 -5.11 -14.93 -10.85
C SER A 9 -4.20 -14.20 -9.85
N ALA A 10 -4.01 -14.82 -8.68
CA ALA A 10 -3.11 -14.29 -7.65
C ALA A 10 -1.69 -14.04 -8.18
N ALA A 11 -1.23 -14.84 -9.15
CA ALA A 11 0.07 -14.68 -9.80
C ALA A 11 0.20 -13.34 -10.54
N ILE A 12 -0.85 -12.87 -11.21
CA ILE A 12 -0.85 -11.55 -11.89
C ILE A 12 -0.82 -10.42 -10.86
N LEU A 13 -1.59 -10.54 -9.78
CA LEU A 13 -1.58 -9.55 -8.71
C LEU A 13 -0.20 -9.45 -8.07
N GLU A 14 0.47 -10.58 -7.86
CA GLU A 14 1.83 -10.62 -7.33
C GLU A 14 2.85 -10.05 -8.32
N ALA A 15 2.70 -10.33 -9.61
CA ALA A 15 3.53 -9.72 -10.65
C ALA A 15 3.38 -8.19 -10.67
N VAL A 16 2.16 -7.66 -10.51
CA VAL A 16 1.93 -6.21 -10.37
C VAL A 16 2.68 -5.66 -9.16
N ARG A 17 2.62 -6.31 -8.00
CA ARG A 17 3.31 -5.84 -6.78
C ARG A 17 4.84 -5.85 -6.93
N LYS A 18 5.39 -6.89 -7.56
CA LYS A 18 6.84 -7.05 -7.73
C LYS A 18 7.44 -6.15 -8.81
N LEU A 19 6.67 -5.88 -9.87
CA LEU A 19 7.14 -5.14 -11.04
C LEU A 19 6.69 -3.67 -11.06
N ASP A 20 5.85 -3.24 -10.11
CA ASP A 20 5.49 -1.82 -9.98
C ASP A 20 6.71 -1.01 -9.55
N ASP A 21 7.19 -0.20 -10.50
CA ASP A 21 8.22 0.80 -10.27
C ASP A 21 7.60 2.18 -10.49
N ARG A 22 7.61 3.01 -9.45
CA ARG A 22 7.07 4.37 -9.49
C ARG A 22 7.89 5.32 -10.37
N SER A 23 9.17 5.01 -10.60
CA SER A 23 10.04 5.78 -11.50
C SER A 23 9.71 5.56 -12.98
N GLN A 24 8.99 4.48 -13.30
CA GLN A 24 8.67 4.08 -14.66
C GLN A 24 7.26 4.51 -15.08
N PRO A 25 7.04 4.79 -16.38
CA PRO A 25 5.69 4.98 -16.91
C PRO A 25 4.81 3.74 -16.67
N MET A 26 3.53 3.94 -16.37
CA MET A 26 2.59 2.83 -16.14
C MET A 26 2.49 1.87 -17.33
N ALA A 27 2.68 2.38 -18.55
CA ALA A 27 2.73 1.55 -19.76
C ALA A 27 3.90 0.57 -19.73
N GLU A 28 5.05 0.97 -19.20
CA GLU A 28 6.22 0.10 -19.07
C GLU A 28 5.97 -0.99 -18.01
N VAL A 29 5.43 -0.62 -16.85
CA VAL A 29 5.02 -1.60 -15.83
C VAL A 29 4.02 -2.60 -16.41
N ALA A 30 3.01 -2.14 -17.15
CA ALA A 30 2.03 -3.02 -17.78
C ALA A 30 2.62 -3.94 -18.85
N ARG A 31 3.63 -3.48 -19.61
CA ARG A 31 4.38 -4.33 -20.56
C ARG A 31 5.10 -5.45 -19.82
N ARG A 32 5.82 -5.12 -18.74
CA ARG A 32 6.56 -6.11 -17.93
C ARG A 32 5.63 -7.13 -17.27
N VAL A 33 4.50 -6.68 -16.73
CA VAL A 33 3.47 -7.58 -16.18
C VAL A 33 2.87 -8.47 -17.28
N GLY A 34 2.65 -7.94 -18.48
CA GLY A 34 2.18 -8.72 -19.62
C GLY A 34 3.18 -9.78 -20.07
N ALA A 35 4.49 -9.48 -20.04
CA ALA A 35 5.55 -10.44 -20.32
C ALA A 35 5.59 -11.54 -19.25
N ALA A 36 5.53 -11.18 -17.97
CA ALA A 36 5.46 -12.14 -16.87
C ALA A 36 4.21 -13.04 -16.95
N ALA A 37 3.06 -12.48 -17.37
CA ALA A 37 1.85 -13.27 -17.62
C ALA A 37 2.08 -14.32 -18.71
N ALA A 38 2.76 -13.96 -19.80
CA ALA A 38 3.07 -14.88 -20.89
C ALA A 38 4.02 -15.99 -20.45
N GLU A 39 5.06 -15.67 -19.66
CA GLU A 39 5.98 -16.67 -19.08
C GLU A 39 5.26 -17.68 -18.17
N LEU A 40 4.21 -17.24 -17.49
CA LEU A 40 3.37 -18.08 -16.63
C LEU A 40 2.25 -18.81 -17.39
N GLY A 41 2.19 -18.69 -18.72
CA GLY A 41 1.13 -19.28 -19.55
C GLY A 41 -0.26 -18.69 -19.32
N LEU A 42 -0.33 -17.49 -18.73
CA LEU A 42 -1.58 -16.79 -18.41
C LEU A 42 -1.99 -15.84 -19.55
N PRO A 43 -3.31 -15.65 -19.77
CA PRO A 43 -3.79 -14.66 -20.72
C PRO A 43 -3.24 -13.27 -20.40
N LYS A 44 -2.82 -12.55 -21.44
CA LYS A 44 -2.32 -11.18 -21.31
C LYS A 44 -3.40 -10.29 -20.67
N PRO A 45 -3.12 -9.66 -19.52
CA PRO A 45 -4.09 -8.80 -18.87
C PRO A 45 -4.39 -7.54 -19.70
N SER A 46 -5.61 -7.02 -19.59
CA SER A 46 -5.98 -5.75 -20.21
C SER A 46 -5.25 -4.59 -19.54
N TYR A 47 -4.65 -3.71 -20.35
CA TYR A 47 -3.96 -2.50 -19.87
C TYR A 47 -4.86 -1.65 -18.95
N VAL A 48 -6.13 -1.47 -19.29
CA VAL A 48 -7.07 -0.66 -18.50
C VAL A 48 -7.27 -1.22 -17.10
N HIS A 49 -7.42 -2.55 -16.99
CA HIS A 49 -7.55 -3.18 -15.68
C HIS A 49 -6.22 -3.21 -14.91
N LEU A 50 -5.09 -3.48 -15.58
CA LEU A 50 -3.77 -3.41 -14.95
C LEU A 50 -3.50 -2.02 -14.39
N ARG A 51 -3.82 -0.98 -15.15
CA ARG A 51 -3.69 0.41 -14.71
C ARG A 51 -4.45 0.65 -13.41
N ARG A 52 -5.70 0.18 -13.32
CA ARG A 52 -6.51 0.30 -12.09
C ARG A 52 -5.89 -0.47 -10.91
N LEU A 53 -5.36 -1.66 -11.15
CA LEU A 53 -4.69 -2.45 -10.11
C LEU A 53 -3.42 -1.76 -9.59
N ILE A 54 -2.61 -1.20 -10.49
CA ILE A 54 -1.40 -0.45 -10.12
C ILE A 54 -1.77 0.79 -9.30
N VAL A 55 -2.78 1.57 -9.72
CA VAL A 55 -3.25 2.74 -8.96
C VAL A 55 -3.72 2.32 -7.57
N ALA A 56 -4.62 1.35 -7.47
CA ALA A 56 -5.12 0.87 -6.19
C ALA A 56 -4.00 0.32 -5.30
N HIS A 57 -2.99 -0.33 -5.89
CA HIS A 57 -1.80 -0.77 -5.16
C HIS A 57 -1.01 0.41 -4.57
N ARG A 58 -0.77 1.44 -5.38
CA ARG A 58 -0.04 2.64 -4.96
C ARG A 58 -0.80 3.43 -3.89
N GLU A 59 -2.11 3.61 -4.04
CA GLU A 59 -2.98 4.27 -3.06
C GLU A 59 -2.91 3.56 -1.70
N ARG A 60 -2.98 2.22 -1.68
CA ARG A 60 -2.83 1.44 -0.43
C ARG A 60 -1.47 1.64 0.21
N GLN A 61 -0.40 1.65 -0.60
CA GLN A 61 0.94 1.91 -0.08
C GLN A 61 1.08 3.32 0.49
N ASP A 62 0.45 4.31 -0.13
CA ASP A 62 0.52 5.70 0.30
C ASP A 62 -0.29 5.92 1.58
N ALA A 63 -1.48 5.32 1.68
CA ALA A 63 -2.26 5.30 2.92
C ALA A 63 -1.50 4.63 4.06
N GLU A 64 -0.87 3.47 3.81
CA GLU A 64 -0.05 2.78 4.81
C GLU A 64 1.17 3.61 5.23
N ARG A 65 1.82 4.31 4.29
CA ARG A 65 2.91 5.24 4.61
C ARG A 65 2.43 6.40 5.47
N ALA A 66 1.37 7.09 5.06
CA ALA A 66 0.80 8.20 5.81
C ALA A 66 0.43 7.79 7.24
N ARG A 67 -0.23 6.63 7.40
CA ARG A 67 -0.57 6.08 8.71
C ARG A 67 0.66 5.79 9.57
N ARG A 68 1.73 5.24 8.98
CA ARG A 68 2.99 5.00 9.71
C ARG A 68 3.68 6.28 10.12
N ASP A 69 3.65 7.29 9.27
CA ASP A 69 4.26 8.59 9.55
C ASP A 69 3.51 9.30 10.69
N GLU A 70 2.18 9.26 10.68
CA GLU A 70 1.33 9.76 11.77
C GLU A 70 1.59 9.02 13.09
N ILE A 71 1.64 7.69 13.09
CA ILE A 71 1.98 6.91 14.29
C ILE A 71 3.37 7.27 14.80
N ARG A 72 4.35 7.45 13.90
CA ARG A 72 5.71 7.86 14.26
C ARG A 72 5.72 9.24 14.91
N GLU A 73 4.93 10.18 14.40
CA GLU A 73 4.79 11.52 14.97
C GLU A 73 4.20 11.48 16.39
N ILE A 74 3.12 10.72 16.59
CA ILE A 74 2.50 10.52 17.93
C ILE A 74 3.52 9.96 18.92
N LEU A 75 4.29 8.95 18.51
CA LEU A 75 5.33 8.36 19.37
C LEU A 75 6.45 9.35 19.66
N TYR A 76 6.85 10.16 18.68
CA TYR A 76 7.88 11.17 18.85
C TYR A 76 7.45 12.27 19.83
N GLU A 77 6.21 12.74 19.75
CA GLU A 77 5.64 13.68 20.72
C GLU A 77 5.63 13.11 22.13
N ALA A 78 5.17 11.87 22.30
CA ALA A 78 5.14 11.20 23.60
C ALA A 78 6.55 11.07 24.20
N TYR A 79 7.54 10.76 23.36
CA TYR A 79 8.95 10.72 23.76
C TYR A 79 9.47 12.09 24.22
N LEU A 80 9.15 13.16 23.48
CA LEU A 80 9.56 14.52 23.84
C LEU A 80 8.92 14.97 25.17
N ASP A 81 7.65 14.65 25.39
CA ASP A 81 6.95 14.99 26.63
C ASP A 81 7.56 14.26 27.83
N LEU A 82 7.88 12.97 27.68
CA LEU A 82 8.58 12.21 28.72
C LEU A 82 9.94 12.84 29.05
N ASN A 83 10.73 13.20 28.04
CA ASN A 83 12.03 13.85 28.23
C ASN A 83 11.92 15.23 28.90
N ARG A 84 10.79 15.91 28.73
CA ARG A 84 10.48 17.18 29.41
C ARG A 84 9.92 16.97 30.82
N SER A 85 9.99 15.76 31.37
CA SER A 85 9.43 15.39 32.67
C SER A 85 7.92 15.64 32.79
N ARG A 86 7.20 15.61 31.67
CA ARG A 86 5.73 15.68 31.66
C ARG A 86 5.16 14.29 31.88
N VAL A 87 4.02 14.23 32.57
CA VAL A 87 3.27 12.98 32.73
C VAL A 87 2.66 12.58 31.38
N VAL A 88 3.08 11.43 30.84
CA VAL A 88 2.52 10.85 29.62
C VAL A 88 1.48 9.80 30.00
N ASN A 89 0.24 9.97 29.55
CA ASN A 89 -0.81 8.96 29.73
C ASN A 89 -0.77 7.96 28.56
N ALA A 90 -0.38 6.71 28.86
CA ALA A 90 -0.26 5.66 27.86
C ALA A 90 -1.58 5.34 27.13
N TYR A 91 -2.74 5.50 27.78
CA TYR A 91 -4.04 5.26 27.16
C TYR A 91 -4.39 6.33 26.13
N VAL A 92 -4.05 7.59 26.40
CA VAL A 92 -4.24 8.69 25.44
C VAL A 92 -3.37 8.47 24.20
N VAL A 93 -2.11 8.04 24.38
CA VAL A 93 -1.23 7.69 23.26
C VAL A 93 -1.79 6.50 22.48
N ALA A 94 -2.28 5.47 23.16
CA ALA A 94 -2.86 4.29 22.51
C ALA A 94 -4.13 4.61 21.71
N ASP A 95 -5.00 5.51 22.19
CA ASP A 95 -6.18 5.95 21.46
C ASP A 95 -5.79 6.76 20.21
N ARG A 96 -4.81 7.67 20.32
CA ARG A 96 -4.27 8.40 19.15
C ARG A 96 -3.70 7.45 18.08
N ILE A 97 -2.98 6.41 18.48
CA ILE A 97 -2.46 5.39 17.55
C ILE A 97 -3.60 4.59 16.90
N ARG A 98 -4.68 4.32 17.64
CA ARG A 98 -5.84 3.59 17.11
C ARG A 98 -6.58 4.41 16.05
N ASP A 99 -6.65 5.72 16.24
CA ASP A 99 -7.32 6.64 15.32
C ASP A 99 -6.43 7.08 14.15
N ALA A 100 -5.12 6.81 14.21
CA ALA A 100 -4.19 7.10 13.12
C ALA A 100 -4.55 6.32 11.83
N GLY A 101 -4.69 7.07 10.74
CA GLY A 101 -5.05 6.55 9.42
C GLY A 101 -6.48 6.01 9.27
N ARG A 102 -7.43 6.43 10.13
CA ARG A 102 -8.88 6.19 9.93
C ARG A 102 -9.53 7.20 8.99
#